data_AF-A0A5C4M703-F1
#
_entry.id   AF-A0A5C4M703-F1
#
_cell.length_a   1.000
_cell.length_b   1.000
_cell.length_c   1.000
_cell.angle_alpha   90.00
_cell.angle_beta   90.00
_cell.angle_gamma   90.00
#
_symmetry.space_group_name_H-M   'P 1'
#
loop_
_entity.id
_entity.type
_entity.pdbx_description
1 polymer ?
#
loop_
_entity_poly.entity_id
_entity_poly.type
_entity_poly.pdbx_seq_one_letter_code
_entity_poly.pdbx_strand_id
1 'polypeptide(L)' 'MRSYYLVPLIPALALAIMPFLPFVNTTGLWFGLPRMIVWGAVWCVLCTPALLIAERMMAKRGEDE' A
#
# COMPACT_ATOMS: atom_id res chain seq x y z
N MET A 1 15.06 7.28 13.15
CA MET A 1 14.23 8.16 12.30
C MET A 1 13.63 7.49 11.04
N ARG A 2 14.09 6.31 10.59
CA ARG A 2 13.76 5.81 9.22
C ARG A 2 12.58 4.81 9.13
N SER A 3 12.19 4.15 10.21
CA SER A 3 11.17 3.08 10.15
C SER A 3 9.74 3.58 9.88
N TYR A 4 9.40 4.82 10.24
CA TYR A 4 8.04 5.35 10.09
C TYR A 4 7.59 5.48 8.63
N TYR A 5 8.52 5.81 7.73
CA TYR A 5 8.25 5.87 6.29
C TYR A 5 8.07 4.49 5.66
N LEU A 6 8.50 3.40 6.32
CA LEU A 6 8.35 2.05 5.77
C LEU A 6 6.88 1.65 5.66
N VAL A 7 6.02 2.12 6.57
CA VAL A 7 4.60 1.76 6.61
C VAL A 7 3.87 2.21 5.33
N PRO A 8 3.93 3.49 4.89
CA PRO A 8 3.37 3.93 3.62
C PRO A 8 4.22 3.55 2.39
N LEU A 9 5.51 3.24 2.57
CA LEU A 9 6.35 2.78 1.48
C LEU A 9 5.88 1.43 0.91
N ILE A 10 5.33 0.55 1.74
CA ILE A 10 4.82 -0.76 1.32
C ILE A 10 3.69 -0.63 0.27
N PRO A 11 2.57 0.08 0.52
CA PRO A 11 1.52 0.25 -0.47
C PRO A 11 1.98 1.06 -1.69
N ALA A 12 2.84 2.07 -1.50
CA ALA A 12 3.40 2.84 -2.62
C ALA A 12 4.24 1.96 -3.56
N LEU A 13 5.12 1.11 -3.01
CA LEU A 13 5.89 0.15 -3.79
C LEU A 13 4.95 -0.83 -4.48
N ALA A 14 4.00 -1.43 -3.77
CA ALA A 14 3.07 -2.41 -4.34
C ALA A 14 2.29 -1.89 -5.55
N LEU A 15 1.97 -0.58 -5.58
CA LEU A 15 1.40 0.11 -6.74
C LEU A 15 2.43 0.38 -7.85
N ALA A 16 3.67 0.75 -7.50
CA ALA A 16 4.73 1.03 -8.48
C ALA A 16 5.23 -0.22 -9.22
N ILE A 17 5.35 -1.37 -8.53
CA ILE A 17 5.75 -2.65 -9.15
C ILE A 17 4.61 -3.38 -9.84
N MET A 18 3.37 -2.92 -9.67
CA MET A 18 2.16 -3.48 -10.27
C MET A 18 2.28 -3.88 -11.76
N PRO A 19 2.81 -3.05 -12.69
CA PRO A 19 2.95 -3.43 -14.11
C PRO A 19 4.00 -4.53 -14.35
N PHE A 20 4.95 -4.72 -13.42
CA PHE A 20 5.98 -5.75 -13.50
C PHE A 20 5.56 -7.08 -12.88
N LEU A 21 4.41 -7.14 -12.20
CA LEU A 21 3.90 -8.34 -11.55
C LEU A 21 3.14 -9.23 -12.55
N PRO A 22 3.67 -10.42 -12.90
CA PRO A 22 3.07 -11.28 -13.92
C PRO A 22 1.70 -11.82 -13.51
N PHE A 23 1.38 -11.89 -12.22
CA PHE A 23 0.09 -12.35 -11.70
C PHE A 23 -1.00 -11.26 -11.70
N VAL A 24 -0.62 -9.99 -11.84
CA VAL A 24 -1.54 -8.86 -11.99
C VAL A 24 -1.89 -8.68 -13.47
N ASN A 25 -0.92 -8.94 -14.35
CA ASN A 25 -1.02 -8.83 -15.81
C ASN A 25 -1.48 -10.13 -16.50
N THR A 26 -2.31 -10.93 -15.82
CA THR A 26 -2.94 -12.12 -16.42
C THR A 26 -4.36 -11.79 -16.84
N THR A 27 -4.85 -12.45 -17.90
CA THR A 27 -6.25 -12.38 -18.34
C THR A 27 -7.26 -12.98 -17.37
N GLY A 28 -6.81 -13.69 -16.32
CA GLY A 28 -7.68 -14.22 -15.29
C GLY A 28 -8.44 -13.13 -14.54
N LEU A 29 -9.73 -13.35 -14.30
CA LEU A 29 -10.58 -12.46 -13.52
C LEU A 29 -10.53 -12.83 -12.03
N TRP A 30 -10.65 -11.81 -11.17
CA TRP A 30 -10.86 -11.93 -9.73
C TRP A 30 -12.18 -11.24 -9.40
N PHE A 31 -13.13 -11.96 -8.78
CA PHE A 31 -14.48 -11.45 -8.52
C PHE A 31 -15.20 -10.88 -9.75
N GLY A 32 -14.85 -11.33 -10.97
CA GLY A 32 -15.41 -10.80 -12.22
C GLY A 32 -14.75 -9.51 -12.72
N LEU A 33 -13.66 -9.05 -12.10
CA LEU A 33 -12.87 -7.88 -12.51
C LEU A 33 -11.46 -8.28 -12.94
N PRO A 34 -10.80 -7.49 -13.81
CA PRO A 34 -9.37 -7.64 -14.08
C PRO A 34 -8.56 -7.63 -12.78
N ARG A 35 -7.64 -8.60 -12.60
CA ARG A 35 -6.77 -8.69 -11.43
C ARG A 35 -5.99 -7.41 -11.17
N MET A 36 -5.66 -6.67 -12.23
CA MET A 36 -5.11 -5.33 -12.17
C MET A 36 -5.98 -4.37 -11.34
N ILE A 37 -7.26 -4.26 -11.65
CA ILE A 37 -8.17 -3.34 -10.94
C ILE A 37 -8.29 -3.75 -9.46
N VAL A 38 -8.44 -5.04 -9.18
CA VAL A 38 -8.60 -5.52 -7.79
C VAL A 38 -7.34 -5.27 -6.98
N TRP A 39 -6.16 -5.55 -7.55
CA TRP A 39 -4.89 -5.29 -6.89
C TRP A 39 -4.69 -3.80 -6.60
N GLY A 40 -4.92 -2.94 -7.59
CA GLY A 40 -4.80 -1.50 -7.44
C GLY A 40 -5.77 -0.94 -6.39
N ALA A 41 -7.02 -1.39 -6.41
CA ALA A 41 -8.04 -0.97 -5.44
C ALA A 41 -7.67 -1.37 -4.01
N VAL A 42 -7.22 -2.61 -3.79
CA VAL A 42 -6.78 -3.09 -2.47
C VAL A 42 -5.63 -2.23 -1.94
N TRP A 43 -4.60 -1.99 -2.74
CA TRP A 43 -3.44 -1.21 -2.30
C TRP A 43 -3.75 0.29 -2.13
N CYS A 44 -4.67 0.83 -2.94
CA CYS A 44 -5.16 2.20 -2.78
C CYS A 44 -5.90 2.38 -1.45
N VAL A 45 -6.80 1.45 -1.10
CA VAL A 45 -7.50 1.45 0.20
C VAL A 45 -6.53 1.28 1.36
N LEU A 46 -5.50 0.43 1.21
CA LEU A 46 -4.46 0.23 2.24
C LEU A 46 -3.51 1.42 2.40
N CYS A 47 -3.44 2.33 1.43
CA CYS A 47 -2.62 3.53 1.51
C CYS A 47 -3.10 4.49 2.63
N THR A 48 -4.42 4.66 2.76
CA THR A 48 -5.03 5.51 3.79
C THR A 48 -4.70 5.08 5.23
N PRO A 49 -4.93 3.83 5.67
CA PRO A 49 -4.56 3.39 7.00
C PRO A 49 -3.03 3.34 7.18
N ALA A 50 -2.24 3.09 6.13
CA ALA A 50 -0.79 3.13 6.23
C ALA A 50 -0.27 4.54 6.58
N LEU A 51 -0.83 5.58 5.97
CA LEU A 51 -0.54 6.97 6.32
C LEU A 51 -1.02 7.32 7.73
N LEU A 52 -2.24 6.91 8.09
CA LEU A 52 -2.78 7.13 9.44
C LEU A 52 -1.90 6.49 10.53
N ILE A 53 -1.42 5.27 10.30
CA ILE A 53 -0.50 4.58 11.21
C ILE A 53 0.83 5.34 11.29
N ALA A 54 1.38 5.80 10.16
CA ALA A 54 2.61 6.58 10.16
C ALA A 54 2.46 7.86 10.96
N GLU A 55 1.36 8.60 10.80
CA GLU A 55 1.06 9.81 11.58
C GLU A 55 0.91 9.51 13.07
N ARG A 56 0.14 8.49 13.45
CA ARG A 56 -0.02 8.04 14.85
C ARG A 56 1.32 7.71 15.49
N MET A 57 2.18 7.03 14.74
CA MET A 57 3.50 6.62 15.19
C MET A 57 4.46 7.83 15.32
N MET A 58 4.38 8.83 14.43
CA MET A 58 5.12 10.08 14.59
C MET A 58 4.65 10.89 15.80
N ALA A 59 3.33 11.01 15.98
CA ALA A 59 2.72 11.74 17.10
C ALA A 59 3.14 11.15 18.45
N LYS A 60 3.10 9.82 18.59
CA LYS A 60 3.53 9.13 19.82
C LYS A 60 4.99 9.41 20.19
N ARG A 61 5.88 9.51 19.20
CA ARG A 61 7.30 9.79 19.46
C ARG A 61 7.57 11.25 19.86
N GLY A 62 6.72 12.19 19.45
CA GLY A 62 6.78 13.58 19.90
C GLY A 62 6.26 13.81 21.32
N GLU A 63 5.53 12.85 21.91
CA GLU A 63 5.15 12.85 23.32
C GLU A 63 6.23 12.23 24.23
N ASP A 64 7.11 11.41 23.66
CA ASP A 64 8.22 10.73 24.35
C ASP A 64 9.52 11.58 24.39
N GLU A 65 9.60 12.69 23.64
CA GLU A 65 10.70 13.69 23.63
C GLU A 65 10.36 14.91 24.51
#